data_AF-A0A385IUW0-F1
#
_entry.id   AF-A0A385IUW0-F1
#
_cell.length_a   1.000
_cell.length_b   1.000
_cell.length_c   1.000
_cell.angle_alpha   90.00
_cell.angle_beta   90.00
_cell.angle_gamma   90.00
#
_symmetry.space_group_name_H-M   'P 1'
#
loop_
_entity.id
_entity.type
_entity.pdbx_description
1 polymer ?
#
loop_
_entity_poly.entity_id
_entity_poly.type
_entity_poly.pdbx_seq_one_letter_code
_entity_poly.pdbx_strand_id
1 'polypeptide(L)'
;MNKTKVTPESWVVRQPQKLQTEKKKISVEEEDPFFDQIKYFLYVCRLLGRLPFERTKSGGFMFQLCSPVMVFTILMNAVQIYLTYQVYFINLTTLFSKNESYDDGVKLVLMVVILNVHFYAWVFVLIETGNISEYLNHWQQFNKKHKYLLKGLPSMKRQMLWLVLFLFIVIAVLTVTETQYLLKGLPWYCSIPYFTVAYHISVGNLHWYINCIIFARMGTELIEQLVKLGFEMINTLLACKMRHLKKETQQEIEMFLDIIEADPPVISIKGYFILNRQIFTAAVSTAVTYLVVLVQFKISSITT
;
A
#
# COMPACT_ATOMS: atom_id res chain seq x y z
N MET A 1 67.28 27.38 2.05
CA MET A 1 66.41 27.09 3.22
C MET A 1 65.44 28.26 3.32
N ASN A 2 64.12 28.17 3.19
CA ASN A 2 63.16 27.17 3.66
C ASN A 2 62.11 26.84 2.58
N LYS A 3 61.85 25.55 2.38
CA LYS A 3 60.65 25.05 1.69
C LYS A 3 59.55 24.93 2.76
N THR A 4 58.60 25.86 2.79
CA THR A 4 57.37 25.70 3.58
C THR A 4 56.44 24.77 2.82
N LYS A 5 56.40 23.50 3.24
CA LYS A 5 55.36 22.53 2.86
C LYS A 5 54.01 23.08 3.31
N VAL A 6 53.16 23.47 2.37
CA VAL A 6 51.72 23.62 2.63
C VAL A 6 51.13 22.22 2.59
N THR A 7 50.79 21.68 3.75
CA THR A 7 50.00 20.46 3.87
C THR A 7 48.57 20.75 3.41
N PRO A 8 47.94 19.90 2.57
CA PRO A 8 46.53 20.03 2.28
C PRO A 8 45.76 19.64 3.55
N GLU A 9 45.15 20.62 4.22
CA GLU A 9 44.15 20.32 5.23
C GLU A 9 43.01 19.57 4.54
N SER A 10 42.99 18.26 4.76
CA SER A 10 41.90 17.38 4.39
C SER A 10 40.60 17.96 4.95
N TRP A 11 39.63 18.16 4.07
CA TRP A 11 38.25 18.48 4.38
C TRP A 11 37.64 17.40 5.28
N VAL A 12 37.85 17.51 6.58
CA VAL A 12 37.05 16.78 7.56
C VAL A 12 35.71 17.49 7.57
N VAL A 13 34.72 16.89 6.89
CA VAL A 13 33.32 17.24 7.04
C VAL A 13 33.03 17.24 8.54
N ARG A 14 32.85 18.44 9.12
CA ARG A 14 32.37 18.57 10.49
C ARG A 14 30.99 17.94 10.50
N GLN A 15 30.91 16.71 11.00
CA GLN A 15 29.64 16.09 11.34
C GLN A 15 28.85 17.08 12.19
N PRO A 16 27.54 17.24 11.94
CA PRO A 16 26.72 18.15 12.73
C PRO A 16 26.95 17.84 14.20
N GLN A 17 27.33 18.89 14.93
CA GLN A 17 27.60 18.91 16.35
C GLN A 17 26.51 18.08 17.04
N LYS A 18 26.91 16.96 17.66
CA LYS A 18 25.99 16.04 18.36
C LYS A 18 25.07 16.89 19.22
N LEU A 19 23.80 17.02 18.80
CA LEU A 19 22.75 17.53 19.68
C LEU A 19 22.83 16.64 20.90
N GLN A 20 23.23 17.23 22.03
CA GLN A 20 23.28 16.53 23.30
C GLN A 20 21.91 15.90 23.49
N THR A 21 21.88 14.57 23.39
CA THR A 21 20.71 13.78 23.66
C THR A 21 20.54 13.86 25.16
N GLU A 22 19.89 14.92 25.65
CA GLU A 22 19.22 14.86 26.93
C GLU A 22 18.35 13.62 26.87
N LYS A 23 18.75 12.58 27.60
CA LYS A 23 17.92 11.43 27.92
C LYS A 23 16.78 11.92 28.81
N LYS A 24 15.89 12.74 28.25
CA LYS A 24 14.57 12.95 28.80
C LYS A 24 13.91 11.58 28.69
N LYS A 25 13.63 10.99 29.84
CA LYS A 25 12.90 9.74 29.98
C LYS A 25 11.58 9.94 29.22
N ILE A 26 11.53 9.47 27.97
CA ILE A 26 10.36 9.61 27.09
C ILE A 26 9.28 8.77 27.75
N SER A 27 8.36 9.46 28.42
CA SER A 27 7.14 8.86 28.92
C SER A 27 6.43 8.19 27.75
N VAL A 28 6.09 6.93 27.98
CA VAL A 28 5.21 6.07 27.19
C VAL A 28 4.07 6.89 26.58
N GLU A 29 3.80 6.65 25.29
CA GLU A 29 2.80 7.34 24.42
C GLU A 29 3.26 8.64 23.75
N GLU A 30 4.31 8.54 22.93
CA GLU A 30 4.41 9.41 21.75
C GLU A 30 3.24 9.06 20.82
N GLU A 31 2.24 9.95 20.70
CA GLU A 31 1.17 9.82 19.70
C GLU A 31 1.81 9.52 18.33
N ASP A 32 1.53 8.33 17.82
CA ASP A 32 1.98 7.87 16.52
C ASP A 32 0.94 8.23 15.46
N PRO A 33 1.10 9.35 14.74
CA PRO A 33 0.06 9.87 13.87
C PRO A 33 -0.21 8.92 12.70
N PHE A 34 0.81 8.14 12.30
CA PHE A 34 0.70 7.15 11.23
C PHE A 34 -0.21 6.00 11.63
N PHE A 35 0.10 5.34 12.76
CA PHE A 35 -0.72 4.24 13.26
C PHE A 35 -2.16 4.70 13.45
N ASP A 36 -2.35 5.91 13.94
CA ASP A 36 -3.66 6.45 14.25
C ASP A 36 -4.56 6.63 13.01
N GLN A 37 -3.96 6.84 11.83
CA GLN A 37 -4.67 6.92 10.54
C GLN A 37 -5.10 5.53 10.05
N ILE A 38 -4.23 4.52 10.18
CA ILE A 38 -4.45 3.18 9.60
C ILE A 38 -5.00 2.15 10.58
N LYS A 39 -5.09 2.46 11.88
CA LYS A 39 -5.42 1.49 12.94
C LYS A 39 -6.70 0.71 12.69
N TYR A 40 -7.76 1.34 12.20
CA TYR A 40 -9.04 0.67 11.99
C TYR A 40 -8.94 -0.37 10.88
N PHE A 41 -8.23 -0.05 9.80
CA PHE A 41 -7.94 -1.01 8.73
C PHE A 41 -7.13 -2.19 9.27
N LEU A 42 -6.05 -1.91 10.02
CA LEU A 42 -5.22 -2.94 10.63
C LEU A 42 -6.00 -3.84 11.60
N TYR A 43 -6.92 -3.27 12.39
CA TYR A 43 -7.77 -4.02 13.30
C TYR A 43 -8.77 -4.91 12.56
N VAL A 44 -9.39 -4.43 11.49
CA VAL A 44 -10.27 -5.25 10.65
C VAL A 44 -9.49 -6.42 10.03
N CYS A 45 -8.32 -6.16 9.44
CA CYS A 45 -7.48 -7.21 8.89
C CYS A 45 -6.99 -8.21 9.96
N ARG A 46 -6.75 -7.77 11.20
CA ARG A 46 -6.43 -8.65 12.32
C ARG A 46 -7.59 -9.51 12.75
N LEU A 47 -8.81 -8.95 12.86
CA LEU A 47 -10.01 -9.72 13.20
C LEU A 47 -10.31 -10.82 12.18
N LEU A 48 -9.95 -10.58 10.92
CA LEU A 48 -10.07 -11.57 9.84
C LEU A 48 -8.92 -12.59 9.80
N GLY A 49 -7.96 -12.50 10.74
CA GLY A 49 -6.81 -13.40 10.80
C GLY A 49 -5.86 -13.26 9.61
N ARG A 50 -5.66 -12.04 9.08
CA ARG A 50 -4.84 -11.81 7.88
C ARG A 50 -3.51 -11.09 8.12
N LEU A 51 -3.30 -10.52 9.31
CA LEU A 51 -2.06 -9.79 9.63
C LEU A 51 -1.43 -10.32 10.92
N PRO A 52 -0.54 -11.33 10.82
CA PRO A 52 0.08 -11.98 11.97
C PRO A 52 1.29 -11.22 12.53
N PHE A 53 1.26 -9.88 12.58
CA PHE A 53 2.28 -9.07 13.26
C PHE A 53 1.70 -8.39 14.49
N GLU A 54 2.53 -8.22 15.52
CA GLU A 54 2.19 -7.58 16.78
C GLU A 54 2.71 -6.15 16.82
N ARG A 55 2.15 -5.34 17.74
CA ARG A 55 2.69 -4.02 18.03
C ARG A 55 3.53 -4.13 19.29
N THR A 56 4.81 -3.78 19.20
CA THR A 56 5.74 -3.76 20.33
C THR A 56 5.36 -2.66 21.31
N LYS A 57 5.73 -2.79 22.60
CA LYS A 57 5.53 -1.75 23.63
C LYS A 57 6.17 -0.41 23.28
N SER A 58 7.18 -0.40 22.41
CA SER A 58 7.82 0.80 21.86
C SER A 58 7.03 1.46 20.70
N GLY A 59 5.92 0.87 20.27
CA GLY A 59 5.03 1.38 19.22
C GLY A 59 5.32 0.89 17.80
N GLY A 60 6.39 0.11 17.58
CA GLY A 60 6.72 -0.50 16.28
C GLY A 60 5.94 -1.77 15.97
N PHE A 61 6.03 -2.23 14.72
CA PHE A 61 5.43 -3.48 14.24
C PHE A 61 6.48 -4.59 14.19
N MET A 62 6.13 -5.77 14.69
CA MET A 62 7.04 -6.92 14.72
C MET A 62 6.31 -8.19 14.32
N PHE A 63 6.88 -8.93 13.39
CA PHE A 63 6.42 -10.25 13.01
C PHE A 63 7.11 -11.33 13.87
N GLN A 64 6.31 -12.22 14.47
CA GLN A 64 6.82 -13.37 15.23
C GLN A 64 5.99 -14.61 14.92
N LEU A 65 6.68 -15.68 14.51
CA LEU A 65 6.06 -16.96 14.16
C LEU A 65 5.42 -17.66 15.37
N CYS A 66 5.91 -17.41 16.58
CA CYS A 66 5.37 -18.00 17.82
C CYS A 66 4.67 -16.94 18.67
N SER A 67 3.65 -16.30 18.12
CA SER A 67 2.84 -15.27 18.81
C SER A 67 1.38 -15.69 18.96
N PRO A 68 0.64 -15.22 19.99
CA PRO A 68 -0.80 -15.46 20.11
C PRO A 68 -1.59 -15.00 18.87
N VAL A 69 -1.18 -13.89 18.26
CA VAL A 69 -1.79 -13.37 17.03
C VAL A 69 -1.54 -14.30 15.84
N MET A 70 -0.35 -14.93 15.76
CA MET A 70 -0.07 -15.96 14.76
C MET A 70 -0.97 -17.18 14.95
N VAL A 71 -1.11 -17.68 16.18
CA VAL A 71 -1.98 -18.83 16.47
C VAL A 71 -3.43 -18.54 16.05
N PHE A 72 -3.95 -17.37 16.42
CA PHE A 72 -5.28 -16.93 15.99
C PHE A 72 -5.40 -16.87 14.46
N THR A 73 -4.39 -16.33 13.78
CA THR A 73 -4.33 -16.24 12.32
C THR A 73 -4.35 -17.64 11.68
N ILE A 74 -3.56 -18.58 12.19
CA ILE A 74 -3.54 -19.97 11.69
C ILE A 74 -4.91 -20.62 11.88
N LEU A 75 -5.54 -20.47 13.05
CA LEU A 75 -6.85 -21.05 13.33
C LEU A 75 -7.93 -20.48 12.41
N MET A 76 -7.97 -19.16 12.22
CA MET A 76 -8.93 -18.52 11.31
C MET A 76 -8.75 -18.98 9.87
N ASN A 77 -7.51 -19.08 9.38
CA ASN A 77 -7.24 -19.59 8.04
C ASN A 77 -7.57 -21.08 7.92
N ALA A 78 -7.32 -21.89 8.95
CA ALA A 78 -7.70 -23.30 8.94
C ALA A 78 -9.22 -23.49 8.84
N VAL A 79 -10.01 -22.71 9.59
CA VAL A 79 -11.48 -22.69 9.47
C VAL A 79 -11.90 -22.28 8.06
N GLN A 80 -11.25 -21.25 7.50
CA GLN A 80 -11.59 -20.75 6.17
C GLN A 80 -11.23 -21.75 5.05
N ILE A 81 -10.09 -22.43 5.16
CA ILE A 81 -9.68 -23.52 4.25
C ILE A 81 -10.66 -24.68 4.38
N TYR A 82 -11.08 -25.06 5.58
CA TYR A 82 -12.07 -26.12 5.79
C TYR A 82 -13.42 -25.79 5.13
N LEU A 83 -13.96 -24.59 5.37
CA LEU A 83 -15.19 -24.14 4.73
C LEU A 83 -15.06 -24.09 3.21
N THR A 84 -13.91 -23.63 2.71
CA THR A 84 -13.62 -23.59 1.28
C THR A 84 -13.58 -25.00 0.69
N TYR A 85 -12.90 -25.93 1.36
CA TYR A 85 -12.79 -27.33 0.91
C TYR A 85 -14.16 -27.99 0.77
N GLN A 86 -15.07 -27.78 1.73
CA GLN A 86 -16.44 -28.29 1.66
C GLN A 86 -17.17 -27.79 0.40
N VAL A 87 -17.17 -26.47 0.16
CA VAL A 87 -17.83 -25.88 -1.01
C VAL A 87 -17.13 -26.28 -2.32
N TYR A 88 -15.80 -26.34 -2.31
CA TYR A 88 -14.98 -26.76 -3.44
C TYR A 88 -15.32 -28.18 -3.88
N PHE A 89 -15.44 -29.11 -2.92
CA PHE A 89 -15.82 -30.50 -3.20
C PHE A 89 -17.26 -30.62 -3.73
N ILE A 90 -18.20 -29.86 -3.19
CA ILE A 90 -19.60 -29.80 -3.68
C ILE A 90 -19.63 -29.32 -5.13
N ASN A 91 -18.89 -28.25 -5.46
CA ASN A 91 -18.84 -27.74 -6.82
C ASN A 91 -18.19 -28.73 -7.80
N LEU A 92 -17.08 -29.35 -7.40
CA LEU A 92 -16.40 -30.35 -8.25
C LEU A 92 -17.28 -31.56 -8.50
N THR A 93 -17.93 -32.10 -7.47
CA THR A 93 -18.83 -33.24 -7.63
C THR A 93 -20.03 -32.88 -8.50
N THR A 94 -20.58 -31.66 -8.37
CA THR A 94 -21.64 -31.16 -9.26
C THR A 94 -21.15 -31.06 -10.70
N LEU A 95 -19.95 -30.53 -10.93
CA LEU A 95 -19.34 -30.40 -12.26
C LEU A 95 -19.14 -31.75 -12.96
N PHE A 96 -18.72 -32.79 -12.22
CA PHE A 96 -18.43 -34.11 -12.79
C PHE A 96 -19.63 -35.07 -12.83
N SER A 97 -20.68 -34.82 -12.04
CA SER A 97 -21.85 -35.71 -11.97
C SER A 97 -23.00 -35.29 -12.89
N LYS A 98 -23.05 -34.01 -13.27
CA LYS A 98 -24.22 -33.41 -13.91
C LYS A 98 -23.84 -32.98 -15.32
N ASN A 99 -24.46 -33.60 -16.33
CA ASN A 99 -24.43 -33.13 -17.73
C ASN A 99 -25.25 -31.85 -17.85
N GLU A 100 -24.78 -30.77 -17.23
CA GLU A 100 -25.42 -29.46 -17.36
C GLU A 100 -25.06 -28.82 -18.70
N SER A 101 -25.88 -27.83 -19.08
CA SER A 101 -25.59 -26.96 -20.23
C SER A 101 -24.16 -26.41 -20.14
N TYR A 102 -23.50 -26.21 -21.29
CA TYR A 102 -22.16 -25.63 -21.36
C TYR A 102 -22.00 -24.38 -20.48
N ASP A 103 -23.00 -23.50 -20.49
CA ASP A 103 -23.00 -22.26 -19.70
C ASP A 103 -22.94 -22.49 -18.18
N ASP A 104 -23.57 -23.55 -17.68
CA ASP A 104 -23.57 -23.86 -16.24
C ASP A 104 -22.25 -24.52 -15.83
N GLY A 105 -21.67 -25.34 -16.71
CA GLY A 105 -20.30 -25.84 -16.55
C GLY A 105 -19.27 -24.72 -16.44
N VAL A 106 -19.35 -23.70 -17.30
CA VAL A 106 -18.45 -22.53 -17.26
C VAL A 106 -18.60 -21.76 -15.93
N LYS A 107 -19.83 -21.55 -15.44
CA LYS A 107 -20.07 -20.88 -14.14
C LYS A 107 -19.47 -21.66 -12.98
N LEU A 108 -19.65 -22.98 -12.96
CA LEU A 108 -19.08 -23.85 -11.92
C LEU A 108 -17.55 -23.84 -11.93
N VAL A 109 -16.92 -23.90 -13.11
CA VAL A 109 -15.47 -23.80 -13.24
C VAL A 109 -14.96 -22.45 -12.73
N LEU A 110 -15.62 -21.33 -13.10
CA LEU A 110 -15.25 -20.00 -12.62
C LEU A 110 -15.32 -19.92 -11.10
N MET A 111 -16.38 -20.47 -10.49
CA MET A 111 -16.55 -20.51 -9.05
C MET A 111 -15.44 -21.32 -8.36
N VAL A 112 -15.08 -22.49 -8.89
CA VAL A 112 -13.97 -23.31 -8.39
C VAL A 112 -12.64 -22.55 -8.47
N VAL A 113 -12.37 -21.85 -9.58
CA VAL A 113 -11.15 -21.06 -9.77
C VAL A 113 -11.06 -19.92 -8.75
N ILE A 114 -12.16 -19.22 -8.47
CA ILE A 114 -12.19 -18.15 -7.47
C ILE A 114 -11.81 -18.67 -6.08
N LEU A 115 -12.27 -19.87 -5.70
CA LEU A 115 -11.98 -20.46 -4.40
C LEU A 115 -10.51 -20.85 -4.21
N ASN A 116 -9.75 -21.08 -5.29
CA ASN A 116 -8.35 -21.49 -5.20
C ASN A 116 -7.49 -20.51 -4.39
N VAL A 117 -7.86 -19.22 -4.38
CA VAL A 117 -7.15 -18.17 -3.63
C VAL A 117 -6.97 -18.51 -2.15
N HIS A 118 -7.92 -19.21 -1.53
CA HIS A 118 -7.83 -19.56 -0.11
C HIS A 118 -6.72 -20.55 0.20
N PHE A 119 -6.32 -21.39 -0.75
CA PHE A 119 -5.29 -22.42 -0.53
C PHE A 119 -3.87 -21.85 -0.51
N TYR A 120 -3.59 -20.81 -1.30
CA TYR A 120 -2.25 -20.23 -1.41
C TYR A 120 -2.10 -18.85 -0.76
N ALA A 121 -3.18 -18.06 -0.62
CA ALA A 121 -3.07 -16.69 -0.11
C ALA A 121 -2.45 -16.62 1.29
N TRP A 122 -2.74 -17.58 2.18
CA TRP A 122 -2.17 -17.58 3.53
C TRP A 122 -0.65 -17.82 3.52
N VAL A 123 -0.14 -18.64 2.60
CA VAL A 123 1.31 -18.88 2.44
C VAL A 123 2.01 -17.59 2.04
N PHE A 124 1.47 -16.87 1.05
CA PHE A 124 2.00 -15.58 0.64
C PHE A 124 1.97 -14.55 1.76
N VAL A 125 0.87 -14.50 2.52
CA VAL A 125 0.79 -13.61 3.69
C VAL A 125 1.91 -13.91 4.69
N LEU A 126 2.17 -15.18 5.02
CA LEU A 126 3.24 -15.51 5.96
C LEU A 126 4.63 -15.10 5.47
N ILE A 127 4.92 -15.29 4.18
CA ILE A 127 6.19 -14.91 3.57
C ILE A 127 6.35 -13.38 3.61
N GLU A 128 5.31 -12.64 3.26
CA GLU A 128 5.37 -11.18 3.13
C GLU A 128 5.16 -10.42 4.44
N THR A 129 4.62 -11.05 5.49
CA THR A 129 4.29 -10.35 6.74
C THR A 129 5.50 -9.67 7.36
N GLY A 130 6.69 -10.28 7.25
CA GLY A 130 7.95 -9.66 7.68
C GLY A 130 8.22 -8.35 6.94
N ASN A 131 8.19 -8.38 5.60
CA ASN A 131 8.39 -7.21 4.75
C ASN A 131 7.34 -6.12 5.00
N ILE A 132 6.08 -6.51 5.19
CA ILE A 132 4.98 -5.58 5.51
C ILE A 132 5.25 -4.89 6.85
N SER A 133 5.70 -5.62 7.87
CA SER A 133 6.00 -5.05 9.18
C SER A 133 7.17 -4.07 9.12
N GLU A 134 8.22 -4.38 8.34
CA GLU A 134 9.37 -3.49 8.12
C GLU A 134 8.96 -2.23 7.34
N TYR A 135 8.15 -2.38 6.29
CA TYR A 135 7.60 -1.26 5.53
C TYR A 135 6.79 -0.31 6.41
N LEU A 136 5.93 -0.84 7.28
CA LEU A 136 5.14 -0.03 8.22
C LEU A 136 6.04 0.71 9.22
N ASN A 137 7.13 0.08 9.68
CA ASN A 137 8.12 0.73 10.54
C ASN A 137 8.86 1.87 9.82
N HIS A 138 9.26 1.68 8.58
CA HIS A 138 9.87 2.74 7.78
C HIS A 138 8.92 3.92 7.55
N TRP A 139 7.64 3.63 7.29
CA TRP A 139 6.62 4.68 7.20
C TRP A 139 6.42 5.45 8.48
N GLN A 140 6.39 4.74 9.61
CA GLN A 140 6.29 5.35 10.93
C GLN A 140 7.48 6.28 11.21
N GLN A 141 8.70 5.85 10.88
CA GLN A 141 9.90 6.69 11.01
C GLN A 141 9.85 7.91 10.10
N PHE A 142 9.43 7.74 8.85
CA PHE A 142 9.26 8.84 7.91
C PHE A 142 8.27 9.88 8.45
N ASN A 143 7.09 9.44 8.91
CA ASN A 143 6.08 10.33 9.48
C ASN A 143 6.54 11.03 10.75
N LYS A 144 7.33 10.37 11.62
CA LYS A 144 7.94 11.02 12.78
C LYS A 144 8.95 12.10 12.38
N LYS A 145 9.83 11.79 11.43
CA LYS A 145 10.87 12.73 10.93
C LYS A 145 10.26 13.97 10.26
N HIS A 146 9.19 13.76 9.49
CA HIS A 146 8.54 14.80 8.69
C HIS A 146 7.24 15.32 9.34
N LYS A 147 7.06 15.09 10.64
CA LYS A 147 5.82 15.42 11.39
C LYS A 147 5.39 16.88 11.23
N TYR A 148 6.33 17.81 11.10
CA TYR A 148 6.06 19.24 10.92
C TYR A 148 5.56 19.58 9.50
N LEU A 149 6.00 18.83 8.48
CA LEU A 149 5.55 18.98 7.09
C LEU A 149 4.14 18.40 6.91
N LEU A 150 3.83 17.28 7.58
CA LEU A 150 2.57 16.51 7.42
C LEU A 150 1.41 16.96 8.34
N LYS A 151 1.53 18.08 9.07
CA LYS A 151 0.47 18.57 9.98
C LYS A 151 -0.87 18.87 9.28
N GLY A 152 -0.90 18.99 7.95
CA GLY A 152 -2.09 19.32 7.15
C GLY A 152 -3.00 18.15 6.76
N LEU A 153 -2.57 16.90 6.94
CA LEU A 153 -3.35 15.76 6.46
C LEU A 153 -4.62 15.53 7.30
N PRO A 154 -5.83 15.61 6.70
CA PRO A 154 -7.06 15.38 7.43
C PRO A 154 -7.13 13.93 7.93
N SER A 155 -7.48 13.79 9.20
CA SER A 155 -7.73 12.50 9.85
C SER A 155 -8.94 11.81 9.20
N MET A 156 -8.70 10.93 8.21
CA MET A 156 -9.73 10.11 7.55
C MET A 156 -10.21 8.92 8.41
N LYS A 157 -9.95 8.97 9.72
CA LYS A 157 -10.09 7.84 10.67
C LYS A 157 -11.51 7.27 10.73
N ARG A 158 -12.50 8.13 11.02
CA ARG A 158 -13.90 7.71 11.24
C ARG A 158 -14.61 7.37 9.94
N GLN A 159 -14.31 8.11 8.88
CA GLN A 159 -14.85 7.87 7.54
C GLN A 159 -14.38 6.52 6.99
N MET A 160 -13.09 6.18 7.18
CA MET A 160 -12.55 4.88 6.75
C MET A 160 -13.23 3.70 7.45
N LEU A 161 -13.48 3.80 8.77
CA LEU A 161 -14.21 2.75 9.49
C LEU A 161 -15.62 2.55 8.93
N TRP A 162 -16.37 3.64 8.76
CA TRP A 162 -17.73 3.56 8.20
C TRP A 162 -17.74 3.02 6.77
N LEU A 163 -16.77 3.41 5.94
CA LEU A 163 -16.62 2.89 4.58
C LEU A 163 -16.32 1.39 4.58
N VAL A 164 -15.42 0.90 5.43
CA VAL A 164 -15.09 -0.53 5.52
C VAL A 164 -16.28 -1.35 6.03
N LEU A 165 -17.03 -0.84 7.00
CA LEU A 165 -18.25 -1.49 7.51
C LEU A 165 -19.40 -1.47 6.48
N PHE A 166 -19.58 -0.36 5.79
CA PHE A 166 -20.56 -0.25 4.71
C PHE A 166 -20.23 -1.23 3.57
N LEU A 167 -18.97 -1.27 3.16
CA LEU A 167 -18.47 -2.19 2.14
C LEU A 167 -18.68 -3.66 2.56
N PHE A 168 -18.52 -3.99 3.85
CA PHE A 168 -18.81 -5.33 4.36
C PHE A 168 -20.26 -5.74 4.08
N ILE A 169 -21.23 -4.88 4.41
CA ILE A 169 -22.66 -5.16 4.21
C ILE A 169 -22.99 -5.27 2.72
N VAL A 170 -22.52 -4.31 1.92
CA VAL A 170 -22.78 -4.29 0.47
C VAL A 170 -22.21 -5.53 -0.21
N ILE A 171 -20.95 -5.88 0.06
CA ILE A 171 -20.31 -7.06 -0.53
C ILE A 171 -20.98 -8.35 -0.04
N ALA A 172 -21.43 -8.41 1.22
CA ALA A 172 -22.16 -9.57 1.74
C ALA A 172 -23.47 -9.80 0.97
N VAL A 173 -24.28 -8.75 0.78
CA VAL A 173 -25.53 -8.85 0.03
C VAL A 173 -25.26 -9.25 -1.42
N LEU A 174 -24.34 -8.56 -2.10
CA LEU A 174 -24.03 -8.84 -3.50
C LEU A 174 -23.56 -10.29 -3.71
N THR A 175 -22.61 -10.74 -2.90
CA THR A 175 -22.05 -12.10 -3.04
C THR A 175 -23.05 -13.19 -2.70
N VAL A 176 -23.91 -12.99 -1.69
CA VAL A 176 -25.01 -13.94 -1.41
C VAL A 176 -25.99 -13.98 -2.59
N THR A 177 -26.42 -12.82 -3.12
CA THR A 177 -27.35 -12.80 -4.25
C THR A 177 -26.76 -13.43 -5.51
N GLU A 178 -25.50 -13.15 -5.82
CA GLU A 178 -24.79 -13.68 -6.99
C GLU A 178 -24.60 -15.20 -6.87
N THR A 179 -24.15 -15.69 -5.72
CA THR A 179 -23.97 -17.13 -5.50
C THR A 179 -25.30 -17.89 -5.53
N GLN A 180 -26.39 -17.34 -5.02
CA GLN A 180 -27.72 -17.96 -5.13
C GLN A 180 -28.28 -17.93 -6.56
N TYR A 181 -27.94 -16.90 -7.33
CA TYR A 181 -28.30 -16.81 -8.75
C TYR A 181 -27.52 -17.82 -9.61
N LEU A 182 -26.21 -17.96 -9.37
CA LEU A 182 -25.31 -18.79 -10.17
C LEU A 182 -25.32 -20.26 -9.74
N LEU A 183 -25.41 -20.54 -8.44
CA LEU A 183 -25.38 -21.89 -7.87
C LEU A 183 -26.75 -22.24 -7.28
N LYS A 184 -27.75 -22.35 -8.16
CA LYS A 184 -29.15 -22.62 -7.78
C LYS A 184 -29.24 -23.88 -6.91
N GLY A 185 -29.89 -23.75 -5.75
CA GLY A 185 -30.17 -24.86 -4.84
C GLY A 185 -29.09 -25.15 -3.80
N LEU A 186 -27.99 -24.39 -3.77
CA LEU A 186 -27.02 -24.48 -2.67
C LEU A 186 -27.47 -23.67 -1.45
N PRO A 187 -27.24 -24.18 -0.24
CA PRO A 187 -27.56 -23.45 0.99
C PRO A 187 -26.70 -22.19 1.13
N TRP A 188 -27.24 -21.18 1.82
CA TRP A 188 -26.64 -19.84 1.94
C TRP A 188 -25.22 -19.83 2.52
N TYR A 189 -24.86 -20.80 3.37
CA TYR A 189 -23.53 -20.86 3.98
C TYR A 189 -22.43 -21.17 2.96
N CYS A 190 -22.77 -21.76 1.80
CA CYS A 190 -21.84 -21.96 0.70
C CYS A 190 -21.34 -20.64 0.10
N SER A 191 -22.03 -19.52 0.37
CA SER A 191 -21.64 -18.18 -0.07
C SER A 191 -20.47 -17.61 0.75
N ILE A 192 -20.19 -18.14 1.95
CA ILE A 192 -19.20 -17.59 2.89
C ILE A 192 -17.79 -17.53 2.27
N PRO A 193 -17.24 -18.60 1.67
CA PRO A 193 -15.91 -18.53 1.07
C PRO A 193 -15.81 -17.48 -0.05
N TYR A 194 -16.83 -17.32 -0.89
CA TYR A 194 -16.84 -16.30 -1.96
C TYR A 194 -16.93 -14.89 -1.39
N PHE A 195 -17.80 -14.68 -0.41
CA PHE A 195 -17.91 -13.41 0.30
C PHE A 195 -16.55 -12.99 0.83
N THR A 196 -15.84 -13.91 1.49
CA THR A 196 -14.53 -13.58 2.03
C THR A 196 -13.53 -13.20 0.94
N VAL A 197 -13.47 -13.87 -0.21
CA VAL A 197 -12.58 -13.45 -1.31
C VAL A 197 -12.91 -12.04 -1.79
N ALA A 198 -14.18 -11.80 -2.12
CA ALA A 198 -14.63 -10.51 -2.65
C ALA A 198 -14.40 -9.37 -1.67
N TYR A 199 -14.62 -9.62 -0.38
CA TYR A 199 -14.38 -8.64 0.68
C TYR A 199 -12.90 -8.29 0.80
N HIS A 200 -12.00 -9.27 0.78
CA HIS A 200 -10.55 -9.02 0.87
C HIS A 200 -10.03 -8.20 -0.31
N ILE A 201 -10.48 -8.53 -1.53
CA ILE A 201 -10.11 -7.77 -2.73
C ILE A 201 -10.59 -6.32 -2.60
N SER A 202 -11.84 -6.13 -2.17
CA SER A 202 -12.44 -4.80 -2.07
C SER A 202 -11.77 -3.94 -0.99
N VAL A 203 -11.46 -4.52 0.17
CA VAL A 203 -10.73 -3.83 1.26
C VAL A 203 -9.29 -3.52 0.86
N GLY A 204 -8.61 -4.42 0.15
CA GLY A 204 -7.27 -4.18 -0.39
C GLY A 204 -7.25 -3.03 -1.40
N ASN A 205 -8.22 -3.00 -2.33
CA ASN A 205 -8.37 -1.91 -3.31
C ASN A 205 -8.68 -0.56 -2.64
N LEU A 206 -9.55 -0.57 -1.62
CA LEU A 206 -9.85 0.64 -0.85
C LEU A 206 -8.58 1.17 -0.14
N HIS A 207 -7.79 0.28 0.46
CA HIS A 207 -6.53 0.66 1.09
C HIS A 207 -5.54 1.26 0.09
N TRP A 208 -5.37 0.61 -1.07
CA TRP A 208 -4.51 1.12 -2.14
C TRP A 208 -4.95 2.51 -2.61
N TYR A 209 -6.25 2.69 -2.88
CA TYR A 209 -6.82 3.98 -3.29
C TYR A 209 -6.58 5.09 -2.26
N ILE A 210 -6.79 4.80 -0.98
CA ILE A 210 -6.56 5.75 0.11
C ILE A 210 -5.08 6.14 0.18
N ASN A 211 -4.16 5.17 0.10
CA ASN A 211 -2.73 5.47 0.09
C ASN A 211 -2.35 6.36 -1.08
N CYS A 212 -2.89 6.11 -2.29
CA CYS A 212 -2.65 6.97 -3.45
C CYS A 212 -3.13 8.42 -3.22
N ILE A 213 -4.30 8.62 -2.59
CA ILE A 213 -4.78 9.96 -2.23
C ILE A 213 -3.84 10.63 -1.23
N ILE A 214 -3.41 9.90 -0.21
CA ILE A 214 -2.49 10.42 0.81
C ILE A 214 -1.17 10.81 0.15
N PHE A 215 -0.61 9.96 -0.72
CA PHE A 215 0.61 10.26 -1.47
C PHE A 215 0.47 11.48 -2.38
N ALA A 216 -0.64 11.59 -3.10
CA ALA A 216 -0.91 12.75 -3.95
C ALA A 216 -0.94 14.05 -3.13
N ARG A 217 -1.64 14.05 -1.99
CA ARG A 217 -1.74 15.22 -1.10
C ARG A 217 -0.40 15.58 -0.46
N MET A 218 0.35 14.58 0.00
CA MET A 218 1.70 14.80 0.53
C MET A 218 2.62 15.37 -0.55
N GLY A 219 2.55 14.84 -1.77
CA GLY A 219 3.32 15.36 -2.90
C GLY A 219 3.02 16.83 -3.17
N THR A 220 1.74 17.21 -3.21
CA THR A 220 1.34 18.61 -3.43
C THR A 220 1.77 19.53 -2.28
N GLU A 221 1.60 19.12 -1.02
CA GLU A 221 2.03 19.93 0.14
C GLU A 221 3.55 20.11 0.17
N LEU A 222 4.32 19.05 -0.14
CA LEU A 222 5.77 19.12 -0.22
C LEU A 222 6.22 20.05 -1.35
N ILE A 223 5.60 19.98 -2.52
CA ILE A 223 5.90 20.89 -3.64
C ILE A 223 5.61 22.33 -3.26
N GLU A 224 4.44 22.62 -2.66
CA GLU A 224 4.11 23.98 -2.22
C GLU A 224 5.11 24.52 -1.20
N GLN A 225 5.56 23.69 -0.25
CA GLN A 225 6.56 24.09 0.73
C GLN A 225 7.94 24.29 0.10
N LEU A 226 8.35 23.44 -0.84
CA LEU A 226 9.59 23.60 -1.59
C LEU A 226 9.57 24.87 -2.45
N VAL A 227 8.46 25.18 -3.11
CA VAL A 227 8.30 26.42 -3.89
C VAL A 227 8.36 27.65 -2.98
N LYS A 228 7.69 27.62 -1.83
CA LYS A 228 7.77 28.70 -0.83
C LYS A 228 9.20 28.90 -0.32
N LEU A 229 9.88 27.81 0.04
CA LEU A 229 11.27 27.84 0.50
C LEU A 229 12.21 28.36 -0.59
N GLY A 230 12.01 27.94 -1.84
CA GLY A 230 12.76 28.43 -3.00
C GLY A 230 12.56 29.93 -3.22
N PHE A 231 11.32 30.41 -3.14
CA PHE A 231 11.01 31.84 -3.26
C PHE A 231 11.61 32.66 -2.11
N GLU A 232 11.56 32.13 -0.89
CA GLU A 232 12.13 32.76 0.31
C GLU A 232 13.67 32.79 0.24
N MET A 233 14.29 31.72 -0.25
CA MET A 233 15.73 31.65 -0.53
C MET A 233 16.15 32.65 -1.62
N ILE A 234 15.41 32.71 -2.73
CA ILE A 234 15.66 33.67 -3.82
C ILE A 234 15.51 35.11 -3.32
N ASN A 235 14.46 35.42 -2.56
CA ASN A 235 14.28 36.75 -1.98
C ASN A 235 15.38 37.11 -0.98
N THR A 236 15.85 36.12 -0.19
CA THR A 236 16.96 36.31 0.74
C THR A 236 18.27 36.55 0.00
N LEU A 237 18.52 35.82 -1.10
CA LEU A 237 19.69 36.01 -1.96
C LEU A 237 19.64 37.35 -2.72
N LEU A 238 18.46 37.79 -3.17
CA LEU A 238 18.25 39.11 -3.78
C LEU A 238 18.38 40.25 -2.77
N ALA A 239 17.93 40.05 -1.53
CA ALA A 239 18.08 41.00 -0.42
C ALA A 239 19.53 41.07 0.08
N CYS A 240 20.29 39.98 -0.05
CA CYS A 240 21.72 39.99 0.16
C CYS A 240 22.38 40.79 -0.97
N LYS A 241 22.95 41.96 -0.68
CA LYS A 241 23.70 42.73 -1.69
C LYS A 241 24.85 41.86 -2.22
N MET A 242 24.66 41.28 -3.40
CA MET A 242 25.61 40.48 -4.19
C MET A 242 26.97 41.16 -4.47
N ARG A 243 27.16 42.42 -4.04
CA ARG A 243 28.37 43.21 -4.20
C ARG A 243 29.52 42.86 -3.25
N HIS A 244 29.27 42.10 -2.18
CA HIS A 244 30.30 41.70 -1.20
C HIS A 244 30.55 40.19 -1.08
N LEU A 245 29.91 39.36 -1.91
CA LEU A 245 30.17 37.91 -1.92
C LEU A 245 31.49 37.61 -2.65
N LYS A 246 32.29 36.70 -2.09
CA LYS A 246 33.50 36.17 -2.76
C LYS A 246 33.08 35.42 -4.04
N LYS A 247 33.91 35.47 -5.09
CA LYS A 247 33.68 34.78 -6.38
C LYS A 247 33.39 33.28 -6.22
N GLU A 248 33.99 32.63 -5.22
CA GLU A 248 33.80 31.21 -4.91
C GLU A 248 32.33 30.90 -4.58
N THR A 249 31.66 31.73 -3.77
CA THR A 249 30.26 31.54 -3.38
C THR A 249 29.29 31.79 -4.54
N GLN A 250 29.66 32.63 -5.52
CA GLN A 250 28.87 32.82 -6.74
C GLN A 250 28.92 31.59 -7.64
N GLN A 251 30.09 30.95 -7.77
CA GLN A 251 30.24 29.71 -8.54
C GLN A 251 29.46 28.55 -7.92
N GLU A 252 29.40 28.45 -6.59
CA GLU A 252 28.60 27.41 -5.91
C GLU A 252 27.10 27.59 -6.17
N ILE A 253 26.62 28.83 -6.22
CA ILE A 253 25.20 29.12 -6.50
C ILE A 253 24.86 28.81 -7.96
N GLU A 254 25.70 29.19 -8.92
CA GLU A 254 25.51 28.81 -10.33
C GLU A 254 25.52 27.29 -10.53
N MET A 255 26.47 26.60 -9.90
CA MET A 255 26.57 25.14 -9.98
C MET A 255 25.35 24.44 -9.35
N PHE A 256 24.80 24.99 -8.28
CA PHE A 256 23.56 24.48 -7.66
C PHE A 256 22.34 24.65 -8.58
N LEU A 257 22.23 25.79 -9.28
CA LEU A 257 21.16 26.04 -10.25
C LEU A 257 21.27 25.10 -11.46
N ASP A 258 22.48 24.91 -11.99
CA ASP A 258 22.75 23.97 -13.10
C ASP A 258 22.39 22.52 -12.72
N ILE A 259 22.67 22.09 -11.47
CA ILE A 259 22.34 20.73 -11.01
C ILE A 259 20.83 20.52 -10.91
N ILE A 260 20.07 21.53 -10.46
CA ILE A 260 18.61 21.44 -10.37
C ILE A 260 17.98 21.39 -11.76
N GLU A 261 18.54 22.10 -12.72
CA GLU A 261 18.06 22.11 -14.10
C GLU A 261 18.46 20.83 -14.86
N ALA A 262 19.62 20.25 -14.54
CA ALA A 262 20.14 19.05 -15.18
C ALA A 262 19.41 17.75 -14.80
N ASP A 263 18.83 17.65 -13.60
CA ASP A 263 18.19 16.41 -13.14
C ASP A 263 16.80 16.67 -12.49
N PRO A 264 15.74 16.83 -13.30
CA PRO A 264 14.39 17.00 -12.78
C PRO A 264 13.95 15.73 -12.02
N PRO A 265 13.21 15.85 -10.90
CA PRO A 265 12.85 14.70 -10.07
C PRO A 265 11.92 13.72 -10.81
N VAL A 266 12.47 12.61 -11.29
CA VAL A 266 11.72 11.50 -11.91
C VAL A 266 11.38 10.45 -10.85
N ILE A 267 10.10 10.31 -10.51
CA ILE A 267 9.62 9.31 -9.54
C ILE A 267 9.56 7.94 -10.25
N SER A 268 10.48 7.04 -9.91
CA SER A 268 10.51 5.66 -10.41
C SER A 268 10.22 4.65 -9.30
N ILE A 269 9.45 3.60 -9.62
CA ILE A 269 9.24 2.47 -8.70
C ILE A 269 10.36 1.47 -8.96
N LYS A 270 11.36 1.42 -8.05
CA LYS A 270 12.47 0.44 -8.06
C LYS A 270 13.20 0.32 -9.41
N GLY A 271 13.18 1.35 -10.26
CA GLY A 271 13.79 1.32 -11.60
C GLY A 271 13.05 0.51 -12.67
N TYR A 272 11.90 -0.10 -12.35
CA TYR A 272 11.13 -0.88 -13.33
C TYR A 272 10.17 -0.02 -14.16
N PHE A 273 9.57 0.99 -13.53
CA PHE A 273 8.60 1.87 -14.17
C PHE A 273 8.76 3.30 -13.67
N ILE A 274 8.78 4.24 -14.62
CA ILE A 274 8.65 5.67 -14.35
C ILE A 274 7.15 5.98 -14.24
N LEU A 275 6.72 6.57 -13.12
CA LEU A 275 5.31 6.83 -12.87
C LEU A 275 4.81 7.94 -13.81
N ASN A 276 4.27 7.57 -14.98
CA ASN A 276 3.77 8.48 -16.00
C ASN A 276 2.31 8.17 -16.36
N ARG A 277 1.55 9.18 -16.81
CA ARG A 277 0.17 9.06 -17.31
C ARG A 277 0.01 7.96 -18.37
N GLN A 278 1.07 7.72 -19.15
CA GLN A 278 1.12 6.66 -20.17
C GLN A 278 0.90 5.25 -19.61
N ILE A 279 1.35 4.95 -18.39
CA ILE A 279 1.13 3.62 -17.77
C ILE A 279 -0.37 3.41 -17.50
N PHE A 280 -1.06 4.45 -17.03
CA PHE A 280 -2.49 4.38 -16.79
C PHE A 280 -3.27 4.20 -18.11
N THR A 281 -2.91 4.95 -19.15
CA THR A 281 -3.50 4.79 -20.49
C THR A 281 -3.26 3.39 -21.06
N ALA A 282 -2.06 2.82 -20.88
CA ALA A 282 -1.72 1.48 -21.33
C ALA A 282 -2.53 0.39 -20.58
N ALA A 283 -2.69 0.54 -19.26
CA ALA A 283 -3.50 -0.38 -18.46
C ALA A 283 -4.97 -0.38 -18.90
N VAL A 284 -5.56 0.81 -19.08
CA VAL A 284 -6.95 0.95 -19.55
C VAL A 284 -7.10 0.37 -20.97
N SER A 285 -6.17 0.66 -21.88
CA SER A 285 -6.18 0.12 -23.23
C SER A 285 -6.14 -1.42 -23.22
N THR A 286 -5.28 -2.01 -22.39
CA THR A 286 -5.13 -3.47 -22.30
C THR A 286 -6.40 -4.12 -21.78
N ALA A 287 -7.03 -3.56 -20.73
CA ALA A 287 -8.30 -4.04 -20.20
C ALA A 287 -9.43 -3.99 -21.26
N VAL A 288 -9.50 -2.90 -22.03
CA VAL A 288 -10.48 -2.76 -23.12
C VAL A 288 -10.24 -3.80 -24.22
N THR A 289 -8.99 -4.01 -24.64
CA THR A 289 -8.66 -5.03 -25.64
C THR A 289 -9.09 -6.42 -25.19
N TYR A 290 -8.81 -6.80 -23.94
CA TYR A 290 -9.25 -8.09 -23.40
C TYR A 290 -10.78 -8.23 -23.37
N LEU A 291 -11.49 -7.16 -23.03
CA LEU A 291 -12.95 -7.16 -22.98
C LEU A 291 -13.55 -7.36 -24.38
N VAL A 292 -13.01 -6.67 -25.39
CA VAL A 292 -13.42 -6.84 -26.80
C VAL A 292 -13.19 -8.28 -27.26
N VAL A 293 -12.02 -8.85 -26.97
CA VAL A 293 -11.68 -10.24 -27.34
C VAL A 293 -12.67 -11.23 -26.70
N LEU A 294 -12.99 -11.06 -25.42
CA LEU A 294 -13.97 -11.92 -24.74
C LEU A 294 -15.38 -11.79 -25.33
N VAL A 295 -15.80 -10.58 -25.71
CA VAL A 295 -17.08 -10.35 -26.38
C VAL A 295 -17.11 -11.04 -27.75
N GLN A 296 -16.02 -10.96 -28.51
CA GLN A 296 -15.91 -11.64 -29.81
C GLN A 296 -16.02 -13.16 -29.69
N PHE A 297 -15.34 -13.76 -28.69
CA PHE A 297 -15.47 -15.20 -28.44
C PHE A 297 -16.91 -15.59 -28.09
N LYS A 298 -17.62 -14.78 -27.30
CA LYS A 298 -19.01 -15.04 -26.94
C LYS A 298 -19.97 -14.91 -28.14
N ILE A 299 -19.77 -13.93 -29.00
CA ILE A 299 -20.59 -13.77 -30.21
C ILE A 299 -20.38 -14.96 -31.15
N SER A 300 -19.11 -15.37 -31.34
CA SER A 300 -18.77 -16.52 -32.17
C SER A 300 -19.38 -17.82 -31.66
N SER A 301 -19.44 -18.04 -30.34
CA SER A 301 -20.04 -19.25 -29.78
C SER A 301 -21.57 -19.29 -29.88
N ILE A 302 -22.23 -18.14 -30.08
CA ILE A 302 -23.70 -18.05 -30.27
C ILE A 302 -24.09 -18.26 -31.74
N THR A 303 -23.16 -18.04 -32.67
CA THR A 303 -23.42 -18.10 -34.12
C THR A 303 -23.10 -19.45 -34.78
N THR A 304 -22.44 -20.36 -34.06
CA THR A 304 -22.29 -21.79 -34.38
C THR A 304 -23.24 -22.63 -33.56
#